data_AF-A0A2E6H034-F1
#
_entry.id   AF-A0A2E6H034-F1
#
_cell.length_a   1.000
_cell.length_b   1.000
_cell.length_c   1.000
_cell.angle_alpha   90.00
_cell.angle_beta   90.00
_cell.angle_gamma   90.00
#
_symmetry.space_group_name_H-M   'P 1'
#
loop_
_entity.id
_entity.type
_entity.pdbx_description
1 polymer ?
#
loop_
_entity_poly.entity_id
_entity_poly.type
_entity_poly.pdbx_seq_one_letter_code
_entity_poly.pdbx_strand_id
1 'polypeptide(L)'
;MQSILVLVFLSLSFFSWSSYAKINRKPFNISISGNSKAMKGLQKRAELKMARSTAYCRGFYMPKAISTWSCKKSAPRTTTCKLQYKCKVTTTKFNRSSEVRRLKKDLSKLRVSKERLKIKVSRKPYRRKTYKTKKLVKKLSAVKAASTVKPKPIPKITPPKPVASKSIIESELDELSKFNESDTVDEALVKSDLDQDLSEGLDDDLDEDLDELNEEVEKKTEKLEKSSADSDSDEEEESESSDDESPYTSNPAKLAAFSFDFIQVADDFDSLVTMGLSWTPRKDFNSKIGMRGQFGLKSLKIFSGTSLEETFIVYELGLYLNLNFNANLYAEVGYLLQKWNNTAADSHSSFSFGVGYKFTDKVMKIFDRVFIDYSTVSNESSNRELKFSTGFSF
;
A
#
# COMPACT_ATOMS: atom_id res chain seq x y z
N MET A 1 -1.83 -30.73 -29.11
CA MET A 1 -2.35 -29.50 -28.43
C MET A 1 -2.80 -29.73 -26.99
N GLN A 2 -3.33 -30.89 -26.59
CA GLN A 2 -3.78 -31.14 -25.20
C GLN A 2 -2.67 -30.96 -24.14
N SER A 3 -1.42 -31.32 -24.42
CA SER A 3 -0.33 -31.26 -23.43
C SER A 3 0.09 -29.84 -23.04
N ILE A 4 -0.07 -28.86 -23.91
CA ILE A 4 0.29 -27.45 -23.63
C ILE A 4 -0.77 -26.79 -22.74
N LEU A 5 -2.05 -27.12 -22.97
CA LEU A 5 -3.18 -26.62 -22.19
C LEU A 5 -3.11 -27.10 -20.73
N VAL A 6 -2.67 -28.34 -20.50
CA VAL A 6 -2.48 -28.90 -19.16
C VAL A 6 -1.32 -28.23 -18.40
N LEU A 7 -0.22 -27.90 -19.09
CA LEU A 7 0.94 -27.22 -18.50
C LEU A 7 0.63 -25.76 -18.12
N VAL A 8 -0.20 -25.06 -18.91
CA VAL A 8 -0.68 -23.70 -18.59
C VAL A 8 -1.66 -23.74 -17.41
N PHE A 9 -2.59 -24.69 -17.37
CA PHE A 9 -3.49 -24.86 -16.23
C PHE A 9 -2.76 -25.24 -14.93
N LEU A 10 -1.74 -26.10 -15.00
CA LEU A 10 -0.91 -26.44 -13.84
C LEU A 10 -0.16 -25.21 -13.33
N SER A 11 0.48 -24.43 -14.20
CA SER A 11 1.27 -23.26 -13.76
C SER A 11 0.41 -22.15 -13.13
N LEU A 12 -0.80 -21.89 -13.66
CA LEU A 12 -1.77 -20.95 -13.06
C LEU A 12 -2.27 -21.41 -11.68
N SER A 13 -2.40 -22.72 -11.45
CA SER A 13 -2.80 -23.25 -10.14
C SER A 13 -1.70 -23.12 -9.07
N PHE A 14 -0.42 -23.20 -9.44
CA PHE A 14 0.70 -23.01 -8.51
C PHE A 14 0.89 -21.54 -8.07
N PHE A 15 0.57 -20.56 -8.92
CA PHE A 15 0.62 -19.14 -8.54
C PHE A 15 -0.54 -18.68 -7.64
N SER A 16 -1.63 -19.45 -7.57
CA SER A 16 -2.82 -19.10 -6.79
C SER A 16 -2.72 -19.46 -5.30
N TRP A 17 -1.73 -20.27 -4.89
CA TRP A 17 -1.64 -20.78 -3.51
C TRP A 17 -0.70 -19.99 -2.58
N SER A 18 0.09 -19.05 -3.09
CA SER A 18 1.05 -18.27 -2.28
C SER A 18 0.47 -17.00 -1.66
N SER A 19 -0.75 -16.57 -2.03
CA SER A 19 -1.37 -15.33 -1.53
C SER A 19 -2.42 -15.52 -0.43
N TYR A 20 -2.53 -16.71 0.18
CA TYR A 20 -3.29 -16.86 1.43
C TYR A 20 -2.54 -16.19 2.58
N ALA A 21 -2.63 -14.86 2.61
CA ALA A 21 -2.13 -14.03 3.70
C ALA A 21 -2.68 -14.56 5.02
N LYS A 22 -1.78 -14.99 5.92
CA LYS A 22 -2.13 -15.47 7.26
C LYS A 22 -2.85 -14.36 8.03
N ILE A 23 -4.18 -14.38 8.00
CA ILE A 23 -5.04 -13.49 8.79
C ILE A 23 -4.66 -13.68 10.26
N ASN A 24 -4.18 -12.62 10.89
CA ASN A 24 -3.78 -12.66 12.28
C ASN A 24 -5.04 -12.65 13.17
N ARG A 25 -5.64 -13.84 13.37
CA ARG A 25 -6.87 -13.99 14.17
C ARG A 25 -6.66 -13.69 15.65
N LYS A 26 -5.41 -13.75 16.13
CA LYS A 26 -5.05 -13.54 17.53
C LYS A 26 -4.96 -12.04 17.86
N PRO A 27 -5.47 -11.61 19.03
CA PRO A 27 -5.27 -10.24 19.49
C PRO A 27 -3.78 -9.90 19.62
N PHE A 28 -3.42 -8.66 19.30
CA PHE A 28 -2.07 -8.14 19.43
C PHE A 28 -2.07 -6.81 20.21
N ASN A 29 -0.93 -6.45 20.78
CA ASN A 29 -0.81 -5.25 21.62
C ASN A 29 0.09 -4.22 20.96
N ILE A 30 -0.31 -2.96 21.00
CA ILE A 30 0.56 -1.84 20.72
C ILE A 30 0.95 -1.17 22.03
N SER A 31 2.17 -0.66 22.09
CA SER A 31 2.66 0.15 23.20
C SER A 31 3.34 1.40 22.68
N ILE A 32 3.01 2.52 23.31
CA ILE A 32 3.59 3.83 23.04
C ILE A 32 4.16 4.39 24.33
N SER A 33 5.25 5.11 24.23
CA SER A 33 5.92 5.78 25.35
C SER A 33 6.21 7.22 24.98
N GLY A 34 5.89 8.16 25.85
CA GLY A 34 6.14 9.59 25.62
C GLY A 34 5.89 10.44 26.86
N ASN A 35 5.93 11.76 26.68
CA ASN A 35 5.67 12.71 27.76
C ASN A 35 4.22 12.64 28.24
N SER A 36 4.01 12.60 29.56
CA SER A 36 2.68 12.58 30.20
C SER A 36 1.70 13.63 29.64
N LYS A 37 2.17 14.86 29.36
CA LYS A 37 1.35 15.96 28.83
C LYS A 37 0.89 15.73 27.38
N ALA A 38 1.70 15.03 26.57
CA ALA A 38 1.42 14.78 25.16
C ALA A 38 0.69 13.44 24.90
N MET A 39 0.44 12.62 25.95
CA MET A 39 -0.03 11.26 25.77
C MET A 39 -1.35 11.13 25.02
N LYS A 40 -2.32 12.04 25.22
CA LYS A 40 -3.60 11.99 24.50
C LYS A 40 -3.42 12.11 22.98
N GLY A 41 -2.55 13.03 22.53
CA GLY A 41 -2.22 13.19 21.12
C GLY A 41 -1.47 11.97 20.56
N LEU A 42 -0.51 11.43 21.33
CA LEU A 42 0.25 10.24 20.93
C LEU A 42 -0.66 8.99 20.82
N GLN A 43 -1.63 8.82 21.72
CA GLN A 43 -2.64 7.77 21.66
C GLN A 43 -3.45 7.84 20.36
N LYS A 44 -3.97 9.03 20.02
CA LYS A 44 -4.76 9.24 18.80
C LYS A 44 -3.95 9.08 17.51
N ARG A 45 -2.70 9.55 17.49
CA ARG A 45 -1.78 9.29 16.37
C ARG A 45 -1.50 7.79 16.20
N ALA A 46 -1.34 7.06 17.31
CA ALA A 46 -1.14 5.62 17.26
C ALA A 46 -2.40 4.91 16.72
N GLU A 47 -3.59 5.31 17.16
CA GLU A 47 -4.86 4.81 16.62
C GLU A 47 -4.98 5.09 15.11
N LEU A 48 -4.67 6.32 14.68
CA LEU A 48 -4.70 6.70 13.25
C LEU A 48 -3.72 5.89 12.42
N LYS A 49 -2.48 5.70 12.92
CA LYS A 49 -1.48 4.86 12.26
C LYS A 49 -1.92 3.41 12.18
N MET A 50 -2.57 2.88 13.23
CA MET A 50 -3.13 1.54 13.20
C MET A 50 -4.29 1.41 12.23
N ALA A 51 -5.18 2.41 12.15
CA ALA A 51 -6.30 2.41 11.21
C ALA A 51 -5.84 2.40 9.75
N ARG A 52 -4.75 3.12 9.44
CA ARG A 52 -4.13 3.15 8.10
C ARG A 52 -3.32 1.90 7.78
N SER A 53 -2.71 1.27 8.78
CA SER A 53 -1.76 0.18 8.57
C SER A 53 -2.42 -1.15 8.25
N THR A 54 -1.87 -1.83 7.25
CA THR A 54 -2.26 -3.18 6.80
C THR A 54 -1.25 -4.26 7.11
N ALA A 55 -0.13 -3.86 7.69
CA ALA A 55 0.91 -4.77 8.19
C ALA A 55 0.38 -5.75 9.26
N TYR A 56 -0.79 -5.47 9.87
CA TYR A 56 -1.37 -6.28 10.95
C TYR A 56 -2.65 -7.00 10.55
N CYS A 57 -3.52 -6.35 9.78
CA CYS A 57 -4.77 -6.93 9.25
C CYS A 57 -4.83 -6.63 7.75
N ARG A 58 -5.02 -7.66 6.92
CA ARG A 58 -5.03 -7.59 5.45
C ARG A 58 -6.42 -7.87 4.88
N GLY A 59 -6.68 -7.41 3.66
CA GLY A 59 -7.94 -7.60 2.93
C GLY A 59 -9.12 -6.95 3.66
N PHE A 60 -10.24 -7.67 3.74
CA PHE A 60 -11.47 -7.21 4.41
C PHE A 60 -11.38 -7.09 5.94
N TYR A 61 -10.18 -7.17 6.55
CA TYR A 61 -10.01 -7.07 8.00
C TYR A 61 -9.25 -5.80 8.39
N MET A 62 -9.74 -5.12 9.42
CA MET A 62 -9.16 -3.90 9.97
C MET A 62 -8.89 -4.04 11.47
N PRO A 63 -7.79 -3.46 12.00
CA PRO A 63 -7.52 -3.53 13.43
C PRO A 63 -8.54 -2.72 14.22
N LYS A 64 -9.35 -3.40 15.03
CA LYS A 64 -10.28 -2.79 15.98
C LYS A 64 -9.73 -2.88 17.40
N ALA A 65 -9.74 -1.77 18.12
CA ALA A 65 -9.38 -1.75 19.54
C ALA A 65 -10.39 -2.59 20.34
N ILE A 66 -9.90 -3.50 21.19
CA ILE A 66 -10.72 -4.33 22.08
C ILE A 66 -10.71 -3.77 23.50
N SER A 67 -9.56 -3.23 23.93
CA SER A 67 -9.38 -2.67 25.26
C SER A 67 -9.40 -1.14 25.22
N THR A 68 -9.48 -0.51 26.39
CA THR A 68 -9.11 0.89 26.57
C THR A 68 -7.59 1.02 26.74
N TRP A 69 -7.07 2.24 26.66
CA TRP A 69 -5.66 2.52 26.92
C TRP A 69 -5.31 2.26 28.40
N SER A 70 -4.33 1.39 28.63
CA SER A 70 -3.75 1.16 29.95
C SER A 70 -2.40 1.85 30.06
N CYS A 71 -2.33 2.96 30.79
CA CYS A 71 -1.11 3.76 30.98
C CYS A 71 -0.43 3.50 32.33
N LYS A 72 0.90 3.39 32.32
CA LYS A 72 1.73 3.28 33.53
C LYS A 72 2.91 4.25 33.43
N LYS A 73 3.26 4.91 34.53
CA LYS A 73 4.49 5.70 34.63
C LYS A 73 5.68 4.75 34.52
N SER A 74 6.55 4.97 33.53
CA SER A 74 7.69 4.07 33.24
C SER A 74 9.02 4.65 33.70
N ALA A 75 9.20 5.97 33.62
CA ALA A 75 10.36 6.70 34.10
C ALA A 75 9.93 8.15 34.46
N PRO A 76 10.81 8.99 35.02
CA PRO A 76 10.49 10.39 35.30
C PRO A 76 9.96 11.08 34.03
N ARG A 77 8.80 11.75 34.13
CA ARG A 77 8.10 12.45 33.03
C ARG A 77 7.63 11.58 31.84
N THR A 78 7.91 10.26 31.83
CA THR A 78 7.48 9.36 30.75
C THR A 78 6.36 8.43 31.19
N THR A 79 5.36 8.29 30.33
CA THR A 79 4.24 7.37 30.52
C THR A 79 4.21 6.39 29.36
N THR A 80 4.14 5.10 29.69
CA THR A 80 3.96 4.03 28.70
C THR A 80 2.50 3.58 28.71
N CYS A 81 1.83 3.70 27.57
CA CYS A 81 0.45 3.27 27.39
C CYS A 81 0.38 2.04 26.47
N LYS A 82 -0.55 1.13 26.76
CA LYS A 82 -0.80 -0.09 25.99
C LYS A 82 -2.25 -0.17 25.54
N LEU A 83 -2.46 -0.65 24.32
CA LEU A 83 -3.78 -0.86 23.73
C LEU A 83 -3.80 -2.20 22.98
N GLN A 84 -4.87 -2.98 23.16
CA GLN A 84 -5.04 -4.27 22.51
C GLN A 84 -5.97 -4.15 21.29
N TYR A 85 -5.54 -4.74 20.18
CA TYR A 85 -6.27 -4.79 18.92
C TYR A 85 -6.59 -6.24 18.51
N LYS A 86 -7.64 -6.38 17.70
CA LYS A 86 -7.94 -7.60 16.94
C LYS A 86 -8.41 -7.22 15.55
N CYS A 87 -8.02 -8.04 14.57
CA CYS A 87 -8.52 -7.91 13.21
C CYS A 87 -10.01 -8.25 13.17
N LYS A 88 -10.84 -7.27 12.79
CA LYS A 88 -12.29 -7.43 12.61
C LYS A 88 -12.63 -7.15 11.15
N VAL A 89 -13.62 -7.87 10.62
CA VAL A 89 -14.13 -7.64 9.26
C VAL A 89 -14.63 -6.20 9.14
N THR A 90 -14.32 -5.53 8.04
CA THR A 90 -14.80 -4.19 7.70
C THR A 90 -16.29 -4.22 7.44
N THR A 91 -16.99 -3.16 7.86
CA THR A 91 -18.43 -2.98 7.65
C THR A 91 -18.68 -1.56 7.15
N THR A 92 -19.87 -1.25 6.65
CA THR A 92 -20.23 0.12 6.22
C THR A 92 -19.97 1.17 7.31
N LYS A 93 -20.20 0.82 8.59
CA LYS A 93 -19.95 1.70 9.76
C LYS A 93 -18.54 1.60 10.34
N PHE A 94 -17.74 0.62 9.91
CA PHE A 94 -16.38 0.38 10.38
C PHE A 94 -15.52 -0.02 9.18
N ASN A 95 -15.21 0.98 8.37
CA ASN A 95 -14.30 0.86 7.24
C ASN A 95 -13.10 1.79 7.47
N ARG A 96 -12.06 1.63 6.64
CA ARG A 96 -10.82 2.37 6.82
C ARG A 96 -11.02 3.87 6.65
N SER A 97 -11.77 4.29 5.63
CA SER A 97 -12.00 5.70 5.31
C SER A 97 -12.74 6.42 6.45
N SER A 98 -13.85 5.87 6.93
CA SER A 98 -14.64 6.45 8.03
C SER A 98 -13.83 6.57 9.32
N GLU A 99 -13.09 5.54 9.71
CA GLU A 99 -12.27 5.56 10.92
C GLU A 99 -11.08 6.52 10.80
N VAL A 100 -10.44 6.60 9.63
CA VAL A 100 -9.37 7.57 9.37
C VAL A 100 -9.90 9.00 9.44
N ARG A 101 -11.06 9.30 8.82
CA ARG A 101 -11.70 10.62 8.91
C ARG A 101 -12.06 10.98 10.36
N ARG A 102 -12.68 10.05 11.09
CA ARG A 102 -13.02 10.21 12.51
C ARG A 102 -11.77 10.52 13.35
N LEU A 103 -10.70 9.74 13.17
CA LEU A 103 -9.46 9.90 13.93
C LEU A 103 -8.69 11.17 13.55
N LYS A 104 -8.70 11.60 12.28
CA LYS A 104 -8.17 12.90 11.86
C LYS A 104 -8.91 14.05 12.55
N LYS A 105 -10.25 14.02 12.56
CA LYS A 105 -11.09 15.03 13.25
C LYS A 105 -10.89 15.04 14.77
N ASP A 106 -10.70 13.87 15.38
CA ASP A 106 -10.34 13.77 16.80
C ASP A 106 -8.94 14.37 17.06
N LEU A 107 -8.00 14.15 16.14
CA LEU A 107 -6.62 14.60 16.28
C LEU A 107 -6.48 16.11 16.10
N SER A 108 -7.23 16.73 15.18
CA SER A 108 -7.21 18.18 14.96
C SER A 108 -7.73 18.98 16.16
N LYS A 109 -8.62 18.38 16.97
CA LYS A 109 -9.11 18.97 18.23
C LYS A 109 -8.08 18.97 19.36
N LEU A 110 -6.99 18.20 19.23
CA LEU A 110 -5.95 18.10 20.24
C LEU A 110 -4.77 18.99 19.84
N ARG A 111 -4.17 19.71 20.80
CA ARG A 111 -2.86 20.33 20.58
C ARG A 111 -1.83 19.24 20.35
N VAL A 112 -1.44 19.03 19.10
CA VAL A 112 -0.60 17.90 18.72
C VAL A 112 0.88 18.25 18.93
N SER A 113 1.51 17.64 19.92
CA SER A 113 2.98 17.74 20.10
C SER A 113 3.69 17.19 18.86
N LYS A 114 4.74 17.85 18.37
CA LYS A 114 5.59 17.37 17.25
C LYS A 114 6.51 16.19 17.64
N GLU A 115 6.40 15.67 18.88
CA GLU A 115 7.21 14.53 19.35
C GLU A 115 7.09 13.29 18.44
N ARG A 116 8.26 12.69 18.12
CA ARG A 116 8.36 11.46 17.32
C ARG A 116 7.75 10.28 18.08
N LEU A 117 6.78 9.61 17.46
CA LEU A 117 6.06 8.49 18.05
C LEU A 117 6.82 7.17 17.87
N LYS A 118 7.35 6.59 18.96
CA LYS A 118 7.87 5.20 18.96
C LYS A 118 6.73 4.22 19.28
N ILE A 119 6.15 3.58 18.26
CA ILE A 119 5.18 2.49 18.44
C ILE A 119 5.93 1.15 18.48
N LYS A 120 5.79 0.41 19.57
CA LYS A 120 6.23 -1.00 19.65
C LYS A 120 5.01 -1.91 19.57
N VAL A 121 5.02 -2.86 18.65
CA VAL A 121 3.93 -3.84 18.49
C VAL A 121 4.39 -5.22 18.93
N SER A 122 3.65 -5.81 19.87
CA SER A 122 3.87 -7.18 20.35
C SER A 122 2.77 -8.10 19.85
N ARG A 123 3.16 -9.10 19.06
CA ARG A 123 2.29 -10.19 18.58
C ARG A 123 2.16 -11.34 19.60
N LYS A 124 2.95 -11.33 20.68
CA LYS A 124 2.88 -12.37 21.70
C LYS A 124 1.67 -12.09 22.60
N PRO A 125 0.73 -13.05 22.79
CA PRO A 125 -0.32 -12.89 23.79
C PRO A 125 0.37 -12.66 25.14
N TYR A 126 -0.17 -11.74 25.95
CA TYR A 126 0.30 -11.53 27.30
C TYR A 126 0.08 -12.82 28.08
N ARG A 127 1.05 -13.75 28.07
CA ARG A 127 1.19 -14.71 29.16
C ARG A 127 1.39 -13.82 30.36
N ARG A 128 0.36 -13.65 31.20
CA ARG A 128 0.56 -13.32 32.60
C ARG A 128 1.65 -14.28 33.03
N LYS A 129 2.89 -13.80 33.13
CA LYS A 129 3.86 -14.46 33.98
C LYS A 129 3.23 -14.26 35.35
N THR A 130 2.33 -15.16 35.74
CA THR A 130 2.13 -15.50 37.14
C THR A 130 3.55 -15.85 37.57
N TYR A 131 4.25 -14.83 38.04
CA TYR A 131 5.53 -15.00 38.69
C TYR A 131 5.31 -16.12 39.68
N LYS A 132 6.32 -16.97 39.79
CA LYS A 132 6.38 -18.11 40.69
C LYS A 132 6.34 -17.64 42.16
N THR A 133 5.36 -16.82 42.57
CA THR A 133 5.09 -16.41 43.95
C THR A 133 4.84 -17.65 44.80
N LYS A 134 4.28 -18.73 44.24
CA LYS A 134 4.18 -20.01 44.96
C LYS A 134 5.55 -20.67 45.27
N LYS A 135 6.61 -20.47 44.46
CA LYS A 135 7.95 -21.00 44.78
C LYS A 135 8.73 -20.08 45.73
N LEU A 136 8.49 -18.77 45.70
CA LEU A 136 9.16 -17.82 46.58
C LEU A 136 8.53 -17.81 47.99
N VAL A 137 7.20 -17.93 48.09
CA VAL A 137 6.51 -18.10 49.39
C VAL A 137 6.87 -19.44 50.04
N LYS A 138 6.98 -20.55 49.27
CA LYS A 138 7.45 -21.84 49.83
C LYS A 138 8.92 -21.81 50.31
N LYS A 139 9.79 -21.05 49.64
CA LYS A 139 11.18 -20.87 50.09
C LYS A 139 11.28 -19.99 51.34
N LEU A 140 10.46 -18.93 51.43
CA LEU A 140 10.42 -18.07 52.62
C LEU A 140 9.76 -18.76 53.83
N SER A 141 8.75 -19.62 53.62
CA SER A 141 8.16 -20.41 54.71
C SER A 141 9.09 -21.52 55.20
N ALA A 142 9.91 -22.10 54.31
CA ALA A 142 10.92 -23.09 54.70
C ALA A 142 12.08 -22.47 55.50
N VAL A 143 12.47 -21.23 55.18
CA VAL A 143 13.49 -20.50 55.96
C VAL A 143 12.95 -20.06 57.33
N LYS A 144 11.66 -19.71 57.44
CA LYS A 144 11.03 -19.43 58.75
C LYS A 144 10.85 -20.68 59.62
N ALA A 145 10.64 -21.86 59.02
CA ALA A 145 10.56 -23.12 59.76
C ALA A 145 11.94 -23.66 60.22
N ALA A 146 13.03 -23.25 59.56
CA ALA A 146 14.40 -23.63 59.94
C ALA A 146 15.06 -22.69 60.97
N SER A 147 14.38 -21.60 61.35
CA SER A 147 14.90 -20.56 62.26
C SER A 147 14.47 -20.72 63.73
N THR A 148 13.78 -21.79 64.10
CA THR A 148 13.55 -22.14 65.52
C THR A 148 14.79 -22.83 66.10
N VAL A 149 15.91 -22.12 66.12
CA VAL A 149 17.07 -22.49 66.93
C VAL A 149 16.86 -21.87 68.31
N LYS A 150 16.85 -22.75 69.32
CA LYS A 150 16.64 -22.41 70.74
C LYS A 150 17.60 -21.29 71.20
N PRO A 151 17.13 -20.34 72.02
CA PRO A 151 17.97 -19.26 72.54
C PRO A 151 19.09 -19.84 73.41
N LYS A 152 20.35 -19.60 73.02
CA LYS A 152 21.52 -19.81 73.89
C LYS A 152 21.61 -18.66 74.90
N PRO A 153 22.03 -18.93 76.15
CA PRO A 153 22.12 -17.91 77.20
C PRO A 153 23.22 -16.89 76.91
N ILE A 154 22.91 -15.65 77.27
CA ILE A 154 23.70 -14.43 77.09
C ILE A 154 24.96 -14.48 77.99
N PRO A 155 26.19 -14.38 77.45
CA PRO A 155 27.38 -14.15 78.26
C PRO A 155 27.48 -12.68 78.69
N LYS A 156 27.88 -12.47 79.95
CA LYS A 156 28.05 -11.16 80.61
C LYS A 156 29.05 -10.26 79.87
N ILE A 157 28.63 -9.02 79.66
CA ILE A 157 29.38 -7.92 79.07
C ILE A 157 30.32 -7.32 80.14
N THR A 158 31.62 -7.32 79.88
CA THR A 158 32.58 -6.39 80.50
C THR A 158 32.97 -5.31 79.49
N PRO A 159 33.09 -4.04 79.89
CA PRO A 159 33.35 -2.94 78.96
C PRO A 159 34.84 -2.81 78.62
N PRO A 160 35.25 -2.76 77.33
CA PRO A 160 36.57 -2.29 76.94
C PRO A 160 36.58 -0.78 76.66
N LYS A 161 37.73 -0.18 77.00
CA LYS A 161 38.13 1.23 76.88
C LYS A 161 38.08 1.76 75.44
N PRO A 162 37.95 3.10 75.27
CA PRO A 162 37.91 3.73 73.96
C PRO A 162 39.32 3.82 73.35
N VAL A 163 39.46 3.37 72.11
CA VAL A 163 40.59 3.72 71.24
C VAL A 163 40.01 4.27 69.95
N ALA A 164 40.37 5.51 69.67
CA ALA A 164 40.09 6.20 68.43
C ALA A 164 41.06 5.71 67.34
N SER A 165 40.54 5.40 66.16
CA SER A 165 41.29 5.61 64.92
C SER A 165 40.32 5.76 63.74
N LYS A 166 40.42 6.94 63.12
CA LYS A 166 39.89 7.31 61.81
C LYS A 166 40.57 6.50 60.70
N SER A 167 39.96 6.59 59.51
CA SER A 167 40.43 6.16 58.17
C SER A 167 39.92 4.80 57.70
N ILE A 168 39.71 4.71 56.38
CA ILE A 168 39.05 3.62 55.60
C ILE A 168 37.54 3.83 55.39
N ILE A 169 37.17 5.00 54.86
CA ILE A 169 35.99 5.18 53.98
C ILE A 169 36.38 6.24 52.94
N GLU A 170 37.23 5.88 51.97
CA GLU A 170 37.51 6.78 50.82
C GLU A 170 37.94 6.05 49.54
N SER A 171 37.92 4.71 49.49
CA SER A 171 38.38 3.94 48.32
C SER A 171 37.29 3.21 47.53
N GLU A 172 36.00 3.46 47.79
CA GLU A 172 34.89 2.83 47.02
C GLU A 172 33.97 3.84 46.32
N LEU A 173 34.34 5.14 46.25
CA LEU A 173 33.55 6.16 45.57
C LEU A 173 34.15 6.69 44.26
N ASP A 174 35.25 6.11 43.76
CA ASP A 174 35.97 6.58 42.56
C ASP A 174 35.93 5.61 41.36
N GLU A 175 35.14 4.53 41.43
CA GLU A 175 34.93 3.60 40.30
C GLU A 175 33.61 3.81 39.53
N LEU A 176 32.78 4.78 39.91
CA LEU A 176 31.50 5.07 39.21
C LEU A 176 31.52 6.35 38.34
N SER A 177 32.67 7.02 38.19
CA SER A 177 32.81 8.26 37.40
C SER A 177 33.41 8.07 35.99
N LYS A 178 33.82 6.85 35.60
CA LYS A 178 34.56 6.60 34.35
C LYS A 178 33.82 5.79 33.26
N PHE A 179 32.49 5.84 33.21
CA PHE A 179 31.73 5.13 32.16
C PHE A 179 30.79 5.99 31.33
N ASN A 180 31.16 7.26 31.08
CA ASN A 180 30.33 8.11 30.23
C ASN A 180 31.18 9.07 29.37
N GLU A 181 32.02 8.53 28.49
CA GLU A 181 32.63 9.33 27.42
C GLU A 181 33.13 8.42 26.29
N SER A 182 32.30 8.20 25.27
CA SER A 182 32.68 7.99 23.86
C SER A 182 31.46 7.48 23.07
N ASP A 183 30.76 8.40 22.44
CA ASP A 183 30.09 8.17 21.15
C ASP A 183 29.80 9.55 20.57
N THR A 184 30.85 10.16 20.02
CA THR A 184 30.79 11.27 19.09
C THR A 184 30.26 10.75 17.76
N VAL A 185 29.06 11.18 17.37
CA VAL A 185 28.56 11.06 16.00
C VAL A 185 28.59 12.46 15.41
N ASP A 186 29.39 12.64 14.37
CA ASP A 186 29.55 13.88 13.63
C ASP A 186 28.21 14.37 13.07
N GLU A 187 27.80 15.53 13.55
CA GLU A 187 26.62 16.28 13.13
C GLU A 187 27.05 17.23 12.00
N ALA A 188 26.88 16.81 10.75
CA ALA A 188 27.06 17.68 9.60
C ALA A 188 25.88 18.66 9.50
N LEU A 189 26.18 19.91 9.87
CA LEU A 189 25.42 21.12 9.57
C LEU A 189 25.07 21.23 8.08
N VAL A 190 23.79 21.41 7.77
CA VAL A 190 23.36 22.32 6.69
C VAL A 190 22.17 23.13 7.22
N LYS A 191 22.43 24.41 7.52
CA LYS A 191 21.42 25.45 7.61
C LYS A 191 21.11 25.91 6.18
N SER A 192 19.85 25.94 5.80
CA SER A 192 19.35 26.82 4.74
C SER A 192 18.16 27.58 5.31
N ASP A 193 18.41 28.83 5.67
CA ASP A 193 17.40 29.85 5.86
C ASP A 193 16.96 30.30 4.47
N LEU A 194 15.79 29.82 4.03
CA LEU A 194 14.95 30.47 3.02
C LEU A 194 13.60 29.76 3.09
N ASP A 195 12.54 30.52 3.41
CA ASP A 195 11.14 30.27 3.03
C ASP A 195 10.23 30.96 4.05
N GLN A 196 10.19 32.29 3.92
CA GLN A 196 9.15 33.12 4.50
C GLN A 196 8.92 34.28 3.53
N ASP A 197 8.33 34.01 2.36
CA ASP A 197 7.72 35.05 1.49
C ASP A 197 6.92 34.54 0.26
N LEU A 198 6.34 33.32 0.28
CA LEU A 198 5.58 32.80 -0.88
C LEU A 198 4.24 32.14 -0.51
N SER A 199 3.54 32.62 0.52
CA SER A 199 2.27 32.01 0.96
C SER A 199 1.02 32.89 0.87
N GLU A 200 1.03 33.99 0.13
CA GLU A 200 -0.19 34.77 -0.14
C GLU A 200 -0.17 35.21 -1.61
N GLY A 201 -0.97 34.56 -2.46
CA GLY A 201 -1.25 35.06 -3.81
C GLY A 201 -1.44 34.04 -4.93
N LEU A 202 -2.01 32.84 -4.69
CA LEU A 202 -2.23 31.86 -5.76
C LEU A 202 -3.57 31.08 -5.65
N ASP A 203 -4.57 31.65 -4.97
CA ASP A 203 -5.89 31.00 -4.83
C ASP A 203 -7.00 31.62 -5.71
N ASP A 204 -6.73 32.67 -6.51
CA ASP A 204 -7.78 33.40 -7.26
C ASP A 204 -7.69 33.33 -8.80
N ASP A 205 -6.66 32.71 -9.41
CA ASP A 205 -6.42 32.76 -10.88
C ASP A 205 -6.73 31.44 -11.63
N LEU A 206 -7.39 30.44 -11.03
CA LEU A 206 -7.60 29.12 -11.64
C LEU A 206 -9.04 28.81 -12.10
N ASP A 207 -9.97 29.74 -11.90
CA ASP A 207 -11.38 29.54 -12.28
C ASP A 207 -11.77 30.20 -13.62
N GLU A 208 -10.93 31.08 -14.21
CA GLU A 208 -11.25 31.75 -15.50
C GLU A 208 -10.78 30.99 -16.75
N ASP A 209 -9.80 30.07 -16.66
CA ASP A 209 -9.24 29.36 -17.83
C ASP A 209 -10.03 28.10 -18.26
N LEU A 210 -11.04 27.70 -17.48
CA LEU A 210 -11.80 26.45 -17.71
C LEU A 210 -13.08 26.64 -18.55
N ASP A 211 -13.55 27.88 -18.68
CA ASP A 211 -14.72 28.20 -19.51
C ASP A 211 -14.33 28.52 -20.98
N GLU A 212 -13.10 28.98 -21.25
CA GLU A 212 -12.64 29.28 -22.62
C GLU A 212 -12.36 28.01 -23.46
N LEU A 213 -12.05 26.88 -22.81
CA LEU A 213 -11.80 25.59 -23.49
C LEU A 213 -13.07 24.84 -23.90
N ASN A 214 -14.24 25.15 -23.33
CA ASN A 214 -15.50 24.51 -23.71
C ASN A 214 -16.16 25.16 -24.94
N GLU A 215 -15.93 26.45 -25.21
CA GLU A 215 -16.49 27.12 -26.40
C GLU A 215 -15.76 26.77 -27.72
N GLU A 216 -14.50 26.32 -27.68
CA GLU A 216 -13.79 25.89 -28.89
C GLU A 216 -14.17 24.48 -29.37
N VAL A 217 -14.69 23.62 -28.47
CA VAL A 217 -15.08 22.24 -28.82
C VAL A 217 -16.44 22.21 -29.50
N GLU A 218 -17.40 23.05 -29.09
CA GLU A 218 -18.71 23.08 -29.75
C GLU A 218 -18.65 23.66 -31.18
N LYS A 219 -17.80 24.67 -31.45
CA LYS A 219 -17.64 25.26 -32.80
C LYS A 219 -16.99 24.33 -33.83
N LYS A 220 -16.30 23.27 -33.41
CA LYS A 220 -15.64 22.32 -34.33
C LYS A 220 -16.52 21.12 -34.71
N THR A 221 -17.58 20.88 -33.96
CA THR A 221 -18.44 19.70 -34.16
C THR A 221 -19.59 19.97 -35.13
N GLU A 222 -20.00 21.23 -35.30
CA GLU A 222 -21.03 21.61 -36.29
C GLU A 222 -20.52 21.72 -37.75
N LYS A 223 -19.19 21.71 -37.98
CA LYS A 223 -18.64 21.92 -39.34
C LYS A 223 -18.31 20.63 -40.10
N LEU A 224 -18.55 19.45 -39.51
CA LEU A 224 -18.21 18.15 -40.12
C LEU A 224 -19.41 17.35 -40.68
N GLU A 225 -20.64 17.81 -40.52
CA GLU A 225 -21.85 17.11 -41.03
C GLU A 225 -22.37 17.61 -42.39
N LYS A 226 -21.57 18.36 -43.15
CA LYS A 226 -22.00 18.93 -44.44
C LYS A 226 -21.00 18.75 -45.57
N SER A 227 -20.56 17.51 -45.82
CA SER A 227 -20.00 17.14 -47.13
C SER A 227 -19.93 15.61 -47.32
N SER A 228 -21.04 15.00 -47.74
CA SER A 228 -20.99 13.73 -48.48
C SER A 228 -22.30 13.57 -49.24
N ALA A 229 -22.38 14.20 -50.40
CA ALA A 229 -23.35 13.89 -51.44
C ALA A 229 -22.56 13.58 -52.73
N ASP A 230 -22.92 12.44 -53.30
CA ASP A 230 -22.73 11.97 -54.68
C ASP A 230 -21.32 11.84 -55.26
N SER A 231 -20.95 10.57 -55.50
CA SER A 231 -20.51 10.14 -56.84
C SER A 231 -20.56 8.61 -56.94
N ASP A 232 -21.60 8.11 -57.61
CA ASP A 232 -21.64 6.81 -58.29
C ASP A 232 -20.57 6.76 -59.39
N SER A 233 -19.89 5.62 -59.53
CA SER A 233 -19.47 5.09 -60.83
C SER A 233 -19.14 3.60 -60.72
N ASP A 234 -19.66 2.89 -61.70
CA ASP A 234 -19.82 1.45 -61.86
C ASP A 234 -18.55 0.61 -62.06
N GLU A 235 -18.75 -0.68 -61.77
CA GLU A 235 -18.25 -1.89 -62.43
C GLU A 235 -16.74 -2.07 -62.69
N GLU A 236 -16.17 -3.11 -62.07
CA GLU A 236 -15.54 -4.21 -62.83
C GLU A 236 -15.46 -5.48 -61.95
N GLU A 237 -16.08 -6.55 -62.46
CA GLU A 237 -15.99 -7.93 -61.97
C GLU A 237 -14.56 -8.44 -62.10
N GLU A 238 -14.02 -9.14 -61.09
CA GLU A 238 -13.11 -10.26 -61.36
C GLU A 238 -12.96 -11.22 -60.16
N SER A 239 -13.39 -12.47 -60.42
CA SER A 239 -12.94 -13.72 -59.81
C SER A 239 -13.30 -14.05 -58.35
N GLU A 240 -14.44 -14.72 -58.20
CA GLU A 240 -14.66 -15.71 -57.13
C GLU A 240 -13.68 -16.88 -57.32
N SER A 241 -12.50 -16.83 -56.71
CA SER A 241 -11.76 -18.03 -56.35
C SER A 241 -12.34 -18.57 -55.05
N SER A 242 -13.19 -19.59 -55.19
CA SER A 242 -13.59 -20.48 -54.11
C SER A 242 -12.37 -21.23 -53.58
N ASP A 243 -11.57 -20.57 -52.75
CA ASP A 243 -10.58 -21.22 -51.92
C ASP A 243 -11.31 -21.84 -50.74
N ASP A 244 -11.38 -23.17 -50.75
CA ASP A 244 -11.64 -24.01 -49.58
C ASP A 244 -10.67 -23.60 -48.45
N GLU A 245 -11.07 -22.61 -47.65
CA GLU A 245 -10.34 -22.19 -46.46
C GLU A 245 -10.31 -23.37 -45.48
N SER A 246 -9.18 -24.07 -45.47
CA SER A 246 -8.89 -25.02 -44.41
C SER A 246 -9.07 -24.30 -43.05
N PRO A 247 -9.68 -24.93 -42.04
CA PRO A 247 -9.99 -24.30 -40.75
C PRO A 247 -8.75 -23.92 -39.90
N TYR A 248 -7.55 -23.99 -40.49
CA TYR A 248 -6.26 -23.77 -39.86
C TYR A 248 -5.32 -22.91 -40.74
N THR A 249 -5.81 -21.84 -41.35
CA THR A 249 -4.92 -20.78 -41.83
C THR A 249 -4.27 -20.09 -40.62
N SER A 250 -3.02 -20.47 -40.33
CA SER A 250 -2.30 -19.95 -39.17
C SER A 250 -1.94 -18.47 -39.41
N ASN A 251 -2.73 -17.57 -38.84
CA ASN A 251 -2.39 -16.15 -38.86
C ASN A 251 -1.00 -15.92 -38.22
N PRO A 252 -0.09 -15.19 -38.88
CA PRO A 252 1.24 -14.94 -38.34
C PRO A 252 1.16 -14.16 -37.02
N ALA A 253 2.06 -14.48 -36.09
CA ALA A 253 2.13 -13.78 -34.81
C ALA A 253 2.60 -12.33 -35.04
N LYS A 254 1.83 -11.36 -34.54
CA LYS A 254 2.16 -9.94 -34.64
C LYS A 254 2.93 -9.54 -33.39
N LEU A 255 4.26 -9.62 -33.49
CA LEU A 255 5.18 -9.33 -32.39
C LEU A 255 5.47 -7.83 -32.26
N ALA A 256 5.48 -7.08 -33.35
CA ALA A 256 5.71 -5.63 -33.36
C ALA A 256 4.42 -4.85 -33.08
N ALA A 257 3.82 -5.09 -31.91
CA ALA A 257 2.59 -4.45 -31.48
C ALA A 257 2.83 -3.69 -30.18
N PHE A 258 2.38 -2.43 -30.13
CA PHE A 258 2.58 -1.53 -29.00
C PHE A 258 1.24 -0.90 -28.60
N SER A 259 1.10 -0.48 -27.35
CA SER A 259 -0.02 0.34 -26.90
C SER A 259 0.45 1.49 -26.05
N PHE A 260 -0.28 2.60 -26.18
CA PHE A 260 -0.21 3.73 -25.28
C PHE A 260 -1.46 3.71 -24.40
N ASP A 261 -1.25 3.83 -23.10
CA ASP A 261 -2.29 3.69 -22.09
C ASP A 261 -2.39 5.00 -21.31
N PHE A 262 -3.61 5.55 -21.22
CA PHE A 262 -3.96 6.65 -20.32
C PHE A 262 -4.98 6.14 -19.31
N ILE A 263 -4.61 6.14 -18.02
CA ILE A 263 -5.49 5.70 -16.93
C ILE A 263 -5.70 6.90 -16.01
N GLN A 264 -6.96 7.23 -15.80
CA GLN A 264 -7.37 8.20 -14.82
C GLN A 264 -8.17 7.47 -13.75
N VAL A 265 -7.73 7.57 -12.51
CA VAL A 265 -8.49 7.10 -11.35
C VAL A 265 -8.93 8.33 -10.57
N ALA A 266 -10.23 8.57 -10.55
CA ALA A 266 -10.86 9.55 -9.68
C ALA A 266 -11.28 8.85 -8.39
N ASP A 267 -10.63 9.20 -7.28
CA ASP A 267 -11.14 8.92 -5.93
C ASP A 267 -11.61 10.25 -5.31
N ASP A 268 -12.46 10.19 -4.29
CA ASP A 268 -13.08 11.35 -3.63
C ASP A 268 -12.06 12.36 -3.02
N PHE A 269 -10.76 12.03 -3.00
CA PHE A 269 -9.71 12.81 -2.32
C PHE A 269 -8.45 13.04 -3.15
N ASP A 270 -8.10 12.10 -4.03
CA ASP A 270 -6.85 12.12 -4.79
C ASP A 270 -7.17 11.75 -6.24
N SER A 271 -6.67 12.53 -7.19
CA SER A 271 -6.69 12.16 -8.60
C SER A 271 -5.35 11.50 -8.96
N LEU A 272 -5.44 10.36 -9.62
CA LEU A 272 -4.28 9.60 -10.07
C LEU A 272 -4.31 9.58 -11.59
N VAL A 273 -3.25 10.09 -12.20
CA VAL A 273 -3.05 10.00 -13.65
C VAL A 273 -1.87 9.09 -13.91
N THR A 274 -2.10 8.06 -14.71
CA THR A 274 -1.07 7.14 -15.15
C THR A 274 -0.95 7.20 -16.65
N MET A 275 0.27 7.38 -17.13
CA MET A 275 0.60 7.31 -18.56
C MET A 275 1.60 6.20 -18.75
N GLY A 276 1.48 5.41 -19.81
CA GLY A 276 2.51 4.42 -20.11
C GLY A 276 2.49 3.85 -21.50
N LEU A 277 3.57 3.13 -21.78
CA LEU A 277 3.81 2.47 -23.03
C LEU A 277 4.01 0.98 -22.77
N SER A 278 3.36 0.16 -23.60
CA SER A 278 3.37 -1.29 -23.46
C SER A 278 3.71 -1.97 -24.77
N TRP A 279 4.59 -2.97 -24.71
CA TRP A 279 4.76 -3.96 -25.77
C TRP A 279 3.68 -5.03 -25.63
N THR A 280 2.93 -5.28 -26.71
CA THR A 280 1.70 -6.10 -26.69
C THR A 280 1.68 -7.18 -27.77
N PRO A 281 2.61 -8.16 -27.73
CA PRO A 281 2.67 -9.21 -28.75
C PRO A 281 1.35 -9.99 -28.81
N ARG A 282 0.84 -10.23 -30.02
CA ARG A 282 -0.46 -10.90 -30.23
C ARG A 282 -0.36 -12.05 -31.21
N LYS A 283 -1.19 -13.08 -30.97
CA LYS A 283 -1.37 -14.21 -31.87
C LYS A 283 -2.84 -14.58 -31.93
N ASP A 284 -3.42 -14.46 -33.12
CA ASP A 284 -4.77 -14.93 -33.39
C ASP A 284 -4.68 -16.42 -33.76
N PHE A 285 -5.39 -17.28 -33.02
CA PHE A 285 -5.36 -18.72 -33.25
C PHE A 285 -6.37 -19.14 -34.32
N ASN A 286 -7.49 -18.42 -34.40
CA ASN A 286 -8.51 -18.54 -35.44
C ASN A 286 -9.25 -17.20 -35.58
N SER A 287 -10.29 -17.16 -36.42
CA SER A 287 -11.10 -15.95 -36.64
C SER A 287 -11.79 -15.43 -35.38
N LYS A 288 -12.07 -16.29 -34.39
CA LYS A 288 -12.86 -15.98 -33.18
C LYS A 288 -12.02 -15.78 -31.91
N ILE A 289 -10.82 -16.33 -31.84
CA ILE A 289 -10.02 -16.43 -30.62
C ILE A 289 -8.58 -16.03 -30.91
N GLY A 290 -8.07 -15.11 -30.09
CA GLY A 290 -6.67 -14.73 -30.06
C GLY A 290 -6.15 -14.58 -28.65
N MET A 291 -4.86 -14.35 -28.53
CA MET A 291 -4.19 -14.09 -27.26
C MET A 291 -3.22 -12.92 -27.41
N ARG A 292 -3.15 -12.09 -26.37
CA ARG A 292 -2.31 -10.89 -26.30
C ARG A 292 -1.50 -10.93 -25.02
N GLY A 293 -0.18 -10.83 -25.14
CA GLY A 293 0.71 -10.52 -24.04
C GLY A 293 0.77 -9.02 -23.81
N GLN A 294 1.18 -8.59 -22.62
CA GLN A 294 1.44 -7.19 -22.30
C GLN A 294 2.66 -7.08 -21.41
N PHE A 295 3.62 -6.25 -21.83
CA PHE A 295 4.81 -5.88 -21.07
C PHE A 295 4.88 -4.36 -21.06
N GLY A 296 4.52 -3.76 -19.93
CA GLY A 296 4.30 -2.32 -19.83
C GLY A 296 5.25 -1.62 -18.87
N LEU A 297 5.56 -0.36 -19.18
CA LEU A 297 6.17 0.58 -18.26
C LEU A 297 5.30 1.83 -18.16
N LYS A 298 4.87 2.13 -16.94
CA LYS A 298 3.95 3.23 -16.62
C LYS A 298 4.59 4.21 -15.64
N SER A 299 4.29 5.48 -15.83
CA SER A 299 4.56 6.55 -14.88
C SER A 299 3.24 6.94 -14.21
N LEU A 300 3.16 6.72 -12.90
CA LEU A 300 2.04 7.10 -12.06
C LEU A 300 2.37 8.43 -11.39
N LYS A 301 1.52 9.44 -11.58
CA LYS A 301 1.57 10.71 -10.84
C LYS A 301 0.40 10.80 -9.89
N ILE A 302 0.69 11.07 -8.62
CA ILE A 302 -0.32 11.26 -7.58
C ILE A 302 -0.46 12.75 -7.31
N PHE A 303 -1.64 13.31 -7.62
CA PHE A 303 -2.01 14.67 -7.23
C PHE A 303 -2.74 14.59 -5.90
N SER A 304 -1.98 14.57 -4.80
CA SER A 304 -2.53 14.75 -3.46
C SER A 304 -2.63 16.26 -3.20
N GLY A 305 -3.73 16.76 -2.66
CA GLY A 305 -3.91 18.17 -2.27
C GLY A 305 -2.95 18.68 -1.17
N THR A 306 -1.89 17.93 -0.89
CA THR A 306 -0.73 18.32 -0.11
C THR A 306 0.44 18.41 -1.09
N SER A 307 1.07 19.58 -1.22
CA SER A 307 2.09 20.04 -2.19
C SER A 307 3.32 19.16 -2.52
N LEU A 308 3.30 17.86 -2.25
CA LEU A 308 4.32 16.91 -2.63
C LEU A 308 3.77 16.02 -3.74
N GLU A 309 4.10 16.37 -4.99
CA GLU A 309 3.90 15.48 -6.13
C GLU A 309 4.81 14.26 -6.00
N GLU A 310 4.23 13.06 -6.01
CA GLU A 310 4.99 11.81 -6.02
C GLU A 310 4.82 11.13 -7.38
N THR A 311 5.94 10.80 -8.02
CA THR A 311 5.98 10.05 -9.29
C THR A 311 6.55 8.65 -9.05
N PHE A 312 5.85 7.64 -9.54
CA PHE A 312 6.26 6.23 -9.42
C PHE A 312 6.34 5.55 -10.77
N ILE A 313 7.35 4.68 -10.93
CA ILE A 313 7.45 3.79 -12.09
C ILE A 313 6.77 2.47 -11.74
N VAL A 314 5.89 2.01 -12.62
CA VAL A 314 5.16 0.75 -12.51
C VAL A 314 5.51 -0.16 -13.69
N TYR A 315 5.96 -1.37 -13.38
CA TYR A 315 6.22 -2.42 -14.35
C TYR A 315 4.99 -3.32 -14.45
N GLU A 316 4.60 -3.67 -15.67
CA GLU A 316 3.42 -4.49 -15.92
C GLU A 316 3.75 -5.74 -16.73
N LEU A 317 3.11 -6.85 -16.35
CA LEU A 317 3.12 -8.11 -17.08
C LEU A 317 1.71 -8.66 -17.15
N GLY A 318 1.15 -8.81 -18.34
CA GLY A 318 -0.24 -9.23 -18.52
C GLY A 318 -0.42 -10.27 -19.62
N LEU A 319 -1.52 -11.03 -19.49
CA LEU A 319 -1.96 -12.00 -20.48
C LEU A 319 -3.48 -11.86 -20.67
N TYR A 320 -3.90 -11.73 -21.92
CA TYR A 320 -5.27 -11.46 -22.33
C TYR A 320 -5.73 -12.47 -23.38
N LEU A 321 -6.96 -12.95 -23.23
CA LEU A 321 -7.69 -13.73 -24.21
C LEU A 321 -8.61 -12.78 -24.99
N ASN A 322 -8.49 -12.78 -26.31
CA ASN A 322 -9.31 -11.97 -27.20
C ASN A 322 -10.40 -12.85 -27.82
N LEU A 323 -11.65 -12.40 -27.72
CA LEU A 323 -12.82 -12.99 -28.34
C LEU A 323 -13.30 -12.06 -29.45
N ASN A 324 -12.97 -12.40 -30.70
CA ASN A 324 -13.38 -11.63 -31.86
C ASN A 324 -14.82 -11.99 -32.22
N PHE A 325 -15.70 -11.00 -32.27
CA PHE A 325 -17.08 -11.18 -32.74
C PHE A 325 -17.15 -11.01 -34.26
N ASN A 326 -16.54 -9.93 -34.74
CA ASN A 326 -16.44 -9.57 -36.16
C ASN A 326 -14.97 -9.26 -36.50
N ALA A 327 -14.69 -8.89 -37.75
CA ALA A 327 -13.36 -8.43 -38.18
C ALA A 327 -12.86 -7.23 -37.33
N ASN A 328 -13.78 -6.37 -36.91
CA ASN A 328 -13.44 -5.11 -36.24
C ASN A 328 -13.70 -5.14 -34.74
N LEU A 329 -14.73 -5.85 -34.27
CA LEU A 329 -15.14 -5.83 -32.86
C LEU A 329 -14.61 -7.04 -32.10
N TYR A 330 -14.02 -6.82 -30.92
CA TYR A 330 -13.59 -7.88 -30.02
C TYR A 330 -13.86 -7.54 -28.55
N ALA A 331 -14.04 -8.57 -27.73
CA ALA A 331 -13.92 -8.48 -26.28
C ALA A 331 -12.57 -9.05 -25.83
N GLU A 332 -12.05 -8.55 -24.72
CA GLU A 332 -10.86 -9.11 -24.09
C GLU A 332 -11.08 -9.39 -22.61
N VAL A 333 -10.48 -10.48 -22.13
CA VAL A 333 -10.45 -10.84 -20.71
C VAL A 333 -9.03 -11.22 -20.37
N GLY A 334 -8.48 -10.63 -19.31
CA GLY A 334 -7.08 -10.82 -18.98
C GLY A 334 -6.75 -10.71 -17.51
N TYR A 335 -5.53 -11.13 -17.22
CA TYR A 335 -4.92 -11.05 -15.91
C TYR A 335 -3.61 -10.28 -16.03
N LEU A 336 -3.41 -9.32 -15.14
CA LEU A 336 -2.28 -8.40 -15.14
C LEU A 336 -1.58 -8.48 -13.78
N LEU A 337 -0.26 -8.43 -13.80
CA LEU A 337 0.62 -8.30 -12.65
C LEU A 337 1.32 -6.95 -12.74
N GLN A 338 1.31 -6.20 -11.65
CA GLN A 338 1.95 -4.89 -11.53
C GLN A 338 2.97 -4.92 -10.40
N LYS A 339 4.16 -4.40 -10.66
CA LYS A 339 5.21 -4.20 -9.66
C LYS A 339 5.63 -2.74 -9.64
N TRP A 340 5.56 -2.15 -8.46
CA TRP A 340 5.84 -0.73 -8.26
C TRP A 340 7.28 -0.54 -7.84
N ASN A 341 7.97 0.45 -8.40
CA ASN A 341 9.35 0.79 -8.04
C ASN A 341 9.41 1.65 -6.77
N ASN A 342 8.74 1.23 -5.69
CA ASN A 342 8.78 1.91 -4.41
C ASN A 342 8.90 0.87 -3.29
N THR A 343 9.81 1.08 -2.35
CA THR A 343 10.03 0.22 -1.17
C THR A 343 8.78 0.05 -0.28
N ALA A 344 7.83 0.98 -0.37
CA ALA A 344 6.58 0.94 0.39
C ALA A 344 5.39 0.33 -0.40
N ALA A 345 5.54 0.10 -1.71
CA ALA A 345 4.45 -0.37 -2.56
C ALA A 345 4.57 -1.88 -2.81
N ASP A 346 3.51 -2.62 -2.49
CA ASP A 346 3.43 -4.06 -2.74
C ASP A 346 3.20 -4.34 -4.24
N SER A 347 3.44 -5.58 -4.67
CA SER A 347 3.03 -6.02 -6.01
C SER A 347 1.53 -6.30 -6.02
N HIS A 348 0.85 -5.89 -7.08
CA HIS A 348 -0.59 -6.04 -7.24
C HIS A 348 -0.90 -6.92 -8.45
N SER A 349 -2.03 -7.60 -8.42
CA SER A 349 -2.60 -8.19 -9.62
C SER A 349 -3.92 -7.53 -9.94
N SER A 350 -4.31 -7.51 -11.21
CA SER A 350 -5.62 -7.09 -11.62
C SER A 350 -6.22 -8.08 -12.58
N PHE A 351 -7.54 -8.17 -12.51
CA PHE A 351 -8.35 -8.88 -13.50
C PHE A 351 -9.06 -7.81 -14.33
N SER A 352 -8.96 -7.96 -15.65
CA SER A 352 -9.45 -6.98 -16.61
C SER A 352 -10.43 -7.63 -17.57
N PHE A 353 -11.50 -6.93 -17.89
CA PHE A 353 -12.35 -7.25 -19.03
C PHE A 353 -12.64 -5.97 -19.81
N GLY A 354 -12.71 -6.08 -21.13
CA GLY A 354 -12.84 -4.91 -21.98
C GLY A 354 -13.40 -5.23 -23.34
N VAL A 355 -13.65 -4.18 -24.10
CA VAL A 355 -14.08 -4.24 -25.49
C VAL A 355 -13.20 -3.33 -26.32
N GLY A 356 -12.94 -3.74 -27.56
CA GLY A 356 -12.09 -2.99 -28.47
C GLY A 356 -12.59 -3.03 -29.91
N TYR A 357 -12.12 -2.05 -30.66
CA TYR A 357 -12.36 -1.89 -32.08
C TYR A 357 -11.02 -1.89 -32.83
N LYS A 358 -10.92 -2.74 -33.85
CA LYS A 358 -9.81 -2.84 -34.80
C LYS A 358 -10.21 -2.09 -36.06
N PHE A 359 -9.37 -1.15 -36.49
CA PHE A 359 -9.58 -0.46 -37.75
C PHE A 359 -9.10 -1.36 -38.89
N THR A 360 -10.02 -1.75 -39.79
CA THR A 360 -9.71 -2.52 -41.00
C THR A 360 -8.90 -1.66 -41.96
N ASP A 361 -9.37 -0.42 -42.15
CA ASP A 361 -8.65 0.59 -42.90
C ASP A 361 -7.60 1.23 -42.01
N LYS A 362 -6.35 1.14 -42.48
CA LYS A 362 -5.20 1.81 -41.89
C LYS A 362 -5.26 3.33 -42.17
N VAL A 363 -6.37 3.99 -41.87
CA VAL A 363 -6.65 5.41 -42.20
C VAL A 363 -5.53 6.35 -41.71
N MET A 364 -4.76 5.94 -40.69
CA MET A 364 -3.54 6.65 -40.27
C MET A 364 -2.23 5.83 -40.28
N LYS A 365 -2.20 4.63 -40.87
CA LYS A 365 -1.09 3.63 -40.88
C LYS A 365 -0.49 3.20 -39.53
N ILE A 366 -0.71 3.98 -38.49
CA ILE A 366 0.00 3.90 -37.21
C ILE A 366 -0.95 3.35 -36.15
N PHE A 367 -2.15 3.92 -36.02
CA PHE A 367 -3.18 3.47 -35.08
C PHE A 367 -4.03 2.36 -35.70
N ASP A 368 -4.06 1.19 -35.06
CA ASP A 368 -4.79 0.02 -35.57
C ASP A 368 -5.90 -0.47 -34.63
N ARG A 369 -5.96 0.06 -33.40
CA ARG A 369 -7.00 -0.31 -32.44
C ARG A 369 -7.23 0.73 -31.35
N VAL A 370 -8.45 0.77 -30.85
CA VAL A 370 -8.85 1.43 -29.60
C VAL A 370 -9.54 0.42 -28.71
N PHE A 371 -9.31 0.49 -27.40
CA PHE A 371 -9.98 -0.40 -26.45
C PHE A 371 -10.18 0.25 -25.10
N ILE A 372 -11.28 -0.13 -24.46
CA ILE A 372 -11.70 0.31 -23.14
C ILE A 372 -11.73 -0.93 -22.25
N ASP A 373 -10.91 -0.91 -21.21
CA ASP A 373 -10.86 -2.00 -20.22
C ASP A 373 -11.35 -1.50 -18.87
N TYR A 374 -12.16 -2.32 -18.23
CA TYR A 374 -12.46 -2.19 -16.83
C TYR A 374 -11.61 -3.22 -16.07
N SER A 375 -10.82 -2.75 -15.10
CA SER A 375 -9.98 -3.61 -14.29
C SER A 375 -10.25 -3.45 -12.80
N THR A 376 -10.21 -4.58 -12.09
CA THR A 376 -10.27 -4.62 -10.64
C THR A 376 -8.90 -4.94 -10.10
N VAL A 377 -8.27 -3.98 -9.43
CA VAL A 377 -6.94 -4.16 -8.84
C VAL A 377 -7.09 -4.81 -7.47
N SER A 378 -6.30 -5.85 -7.21
CA SER A 378 -6.24 -6.58 -5.95
C SER A 378 -5.50 -5.78 -4.86
N ASN A 379 -5.76 -4.48 -4.78
CA ASN A 379 -5.22 -3.62 -3.74
C ASN A 379 -6.18 -3.52 -2.55
N GLU A 380 -5.76 -2.81 -1.51
CA GLU A 380 -6.46 -2.79 -0.22
C GLU A 380 -7.82 -2.07 -0.27
N SER A 381 -8.02 -1.22 -1.27
CA SER A 381 -9.23 -0.44 -1.51
C SER A 381 -10.12 -1.05 -2.58
N SER A 382 -9.74 -2.18 -3.21
CA SER A 382 -10.45 -2.75 -4.36
C SER A 382 -10.72 -1.69 -5.41
N ASN A 383 -9.67 -0.99 -5.83
CA ASN A 383 -9.78 0.04 -6.84
C ASN A 383 -10.31 -0.54 -8.15
N ARG A 384 -11.21 0.23 -8.76
CA ARG A 384 -11.78 -0.03 -10.07
C ARG A 384 -11.15 1.00 -10.99
N GLU A 385 -10.49 0.54 -12.03
CA GLU A 385 -9.81 1.40 -12.97
C GLU A 385 -10.48 1.26 -14.33
N LEU A 386 -10.89 2.38 -14.90
CA LEU A 386 -11.30 2.46 -16.30
C LEU A 386 -10.08 2.89 -17.11
N LYS A 387 -9.70 2.07 -18.07
CA LYS A 387 -8.50 2.25 -18.88
C LYS A 387 -8.90 2.54 -20.32
N PHE A 388 -8.40 3.64 -20.86
CA PHE A 388 -8.49 3.96 -22.28
C PHE A 388 -7.13 3.71 -22.92
N SER A 389 -7.11 2.91 -23.98
CA SER A 389 -5.87 2.53 -24.63
C SER A 389 -5.98 2.62 -26.15
N THR A 390 -4.91 3.10 -26.77
CA THR A 390 -4.74 3.12 -28.22
C THR A 390 -3.59 2.21 -28.59
N GLY A 391 -3.79 1.33 -29.58
CA GLY A 391 -2.78 0.39 -30.03
C GLY A 391 -2.30 0.66 -31.45
N PHE A 392 -1.07 0.22 -31.67
CA PHE A 392 -0.34 0.30 -32.93
C PHE A 392 0.20 -1.10 -33.23
N SER A 393 0.26 -1.49 -34.50
CA SER A 393 1.04 -2.66 -34.90
C SER A 393 1.61 -2.50 -36.31
N PHE A 394 2.77 -3.12 -36.51
CA PHE A 394 3.50 -3.12 -37.77
C PHE A 394 3.44 -4.48 -38.44
#